data_AF-A0A7Y4TSY1-F1
#
_entry.id   AF-A0A7Y4TSY1-F1
#
_cell.length_a   1.000
_cell.length_b   1.000
_cell.length_c   1.000
_cell.angle_alpha   90.00
_cell.angle_beta   90.00
_cell.angle_gamma   90.00
#
_symmetry.space_group_name_H-M   'P 1'
#
loop_
_entity.id
_entity.type
_entity.pdbx_description
1 polymer ?
#
loop_
_entity_poly.entity_id
_entity_poly.type
_entity_poly.pdbx_seq_one_letter_code
_entity_poly.pdbx_strand_id
1 'polypeptide(L)'
;MKYSNEDWAIKRKNGLLRYLLIDGVLILGGPFAVVMQVVGVFVFRDEGQTIGQYFTSTRTWATFILHGTLFGLAVGFLNWRRNQKTFAESNSASH
;
A
#
# COMPACT_ATOMS: atom_id res chain seq x y z
N MET A 1 8.34 3.47 5.61
CA MET A 1 7.97 4.58 6.52
C MET A 1 8.52 4.29 7.91
N LYS A 2 9.23 5.24 8.50
CA LYS A 2 9.68 5.18 9.90
C LYS A 2 8.85 6.21 10.67
N TYR A 3 8.19 5.76 11.73
CA TYR A 3 7.41 6.64 12.60
C TYR A 3 8.23 7.06 13.82
N SER A 4 7.89 8.23 14.37
CA SER A 4 8.30 8.56 15.73
C SER A 4 7.65 7.58 16.71
N ASN A 5 8.21 7.47 17.92
CA ASN A 5 7.64 6.58 18.94
C ASN A 5 6.22 7.00 19.34
N GLU A 6 5.93 8.30 19.38
CA GLU A 6 4.62 8.86 19.69
C GLU A 6 3.59 8.54 18.60
N ASP A 7 3.92 8.81 17.33
CA ASP A 7 3.05 8.50 16.19
C ASP A 7 2.76 7.01 16.08
N TRP A 8 3.78 6.19 16.33
CA TRP A 8 3.65 4.75 16.29
C TRP A 8 2.77 4.21 17.42
N ALA A 9 2.83 4.78 18.62
CA ALA A 9 1.96 4.41 19.73
C ALA A 9 0.49 4.66 19.38
N ILE A 10 0.18 5.81 18.77
CA ILE A 10 -1.18 6.14 18.30
C ILE A 10 -1.64 5.15 17.23
N LYS A 11 -0.80 4.88 16.21
CA LYS A 11 -1.12 3.94 15.13
C LYS A 11 -1.34 2.52 15.63
N ARG A 12 -0.54 2.06 16.60
CA ARG A 12 -0.69 0.75 17.23
C ARG A 12 -1.98 0.64 18.03
N LYS A 13 -2.32 1.67 18.80
CA LYS A 13 -3.59 1.75 19.56
C LYS A 13 -4.81 1.65 18.64
N ASN A 14 -4.72 2.25 17.45
CA ASN A 14 -5.77 2.21 16.44
C ASN A 14 -5.91 0.85 15.71
N GLY A 15 -5.01 -0.11 15.97
CA GLY A 15 -5.09 -1.49 15.50
C GLY A 15 -4.44 -1.76 14.15
N LEU A 16 -4.02 -3.02 13.95
CA LEU A 16 -3.34 -3.48 12.73
C LEU A 16 -4.20 -3.32 11.47
N LEU A 17 -5.50 -3.65 11.55
CA LEU A 17 -6.38 -3.58 10.38
C LEU A 17 -6.48 -2.15 9.83
N ARG A 18 -6.69 -1.16 10.71
CA ARG A 18 -6.79 0.25 10.30
C ARG A 18 -5.47 0.76 9.74
N TYR A 19 -4.35 0.34 10.32
CA TYR A 19 -3.02 0.63 9.78
C TYR A 19 -2.85 0.03 8.38
N LEU A 20 -3.19 -1.25 8.17
CA LEU A 20 -3.04 -1.91 6.88
C LEU A 20 -3.95 -1.30 5.80
N LEU A 21 -5.18 -0.92 6.14
CA LEU A 21 -6.10 -0.30 5.19
C LEU A 21 -5.66 1.12 4.81
N ILE A 22 -5.31 1.95 5.79
CA ILE A 22 -4.95 3.36 5.52
C ILE A 22 -3.51 3.47 5.06
N ASP A 23 -2.55 3.09 5.90
CA ASP A 23 -1.13 3.28 5.59
C ASP A 23 -0.65 2.27 4.55
N GLY A 24 -1.15 1.04 4.60
CA GLY A 24 -0.83 0.00 3.62
C GLY A 24 -1.52 0.26 2.28
N VAL A 25 -2.84 0.04 2.21
CA VAL A 25 -3.58 0.03 0.94
C VAL A 25 -3.74 1.43 0.36
N LEU A 26 -4.21 2.42 1.12
CA LEU A 26 -4.46 3.76 0.56
C LEU A 26 -3.15 4.53 0.28
N ILE A 27 -2.25 4.61 1.25
CA ILE A 27 -1.04 5.45 1.14
C ILE A 27 0.07 4.78 0.32
N LEU A 28 0.34 3.49 0.53
CA LEU A 28 1.41 2.78 -0.21
C LEU A 28 0.89 2.08 -1.46
N GLY A 29 -0.26 1.40 -1.35
CA GLY A 29 -0.88 0.63 -2.42
C GLY A 29 -1.46 1.51 -3.53
N GLY A 30 -2.16 2.59 -3.19
CA GLY A 30 -2.80 3.50 -4.15
C GLY A 30 -1.84 4.05 -5.21
N PRO A 31 -0.73 4.71 -4.82
CA PRO A 31 0.25 5.21 -5.79
C PRO A 31 0.88 4.09 -6.63
N PHE A 32 1.17 2.94 -6.04
CA PHE A 32 1.68 1.79 -6.77
C PHE A 32 0.68 1.30 -7.83
N ALA A 33 -0.60 1.19 -7.47
CA ALA A 33 -1.66 0.81 -8.40
C ALA A 33 -1.78 1.79 -9.57
N VAL A 34 -1.65 3.10 -9.32
CA VAL A 34 -1.66 4.12 -10.39
C VAL A 34 -0.49 3.93 -11.34
N VAL A 35 0.73 3.73 -10.82
CA VAL A 35 1.91 3.44 -11.65
C VAL A 35 1.70 2.18 -12.49
N MET A 36 1.15 1.13 -11.90
CA MET A 36 0.85 -0.11 -12.62
C MET A 36 -0.18 0.08 -13.73
N GLN A 37 -1.12 1.03 -13.60
CA GLN A 37 -2.04 1.34 -14.70
C GLN A 37 -1.41 2.13 -15.82
N VAL A 38 -0.49 3.03 -15.50
CA VAL A 38 0.29 3.70 -16.55
C VAL A 38 1.08 2.64 -17.33
N VAL A 39 1.79 1.74 -16.64
CA VAL A 39 2.48 0.61 -17.28
C VAL A 39 1.51 -0.26 -18.07
N GLY A 40 0.33 -0.56 -17.50
CA GLY A 40 -0.75 -1.31 -18.12
C GLY A 40 -1.20 -0.76 -19.47
N VAL A 41 -1.42 0.55 -19.56
CA VAL A 41 -1.86 1.22 -20.79
C VAL A 41 -0.81 1.10 -21.90
N PHE A 42 0.48 1.19 -21.57
CA PHE A 42 1.55 1.20 -22.57
C PHE A 42 2.03 -0.19 -22.96
N VAL A 43 1.99 -1.15 -22.03
CA VAL A 43 2.61 -2.48 -22.21
C VAL A 43 1.57 -3.58 -22.44
N PHE A 44 0.40 -3.49 -21.80
CA PHE A 44 -0.58 -4.59 -21.73
C PHE A 44 -1.92 -4.27 -22.39
N ARG A 45 -2.07 -3.10 -23.01
CA ARG A 45 -3.25 -2.74 -23.78
C ARG A 45 -3.29 -3.57 -25.07
N ASP A 46 -4.45 -4.14 -25.37
CA ASP A 46 -4.63 -4.95 -26.58
C ASP A 46 -4.42 -4.10 -27.84
N GLU A 47 -3.84 -4.70 -28.89
CA GLU A 47 -3.67 -4.02 -30.17
C GLU A 47 -5.02 -3.56 -30.73
N GLY A 48 -5.13 -2.28 -31.06
CA GLY A 48 -6.36 -1.65 -31.54
C GLY A 48 -7.32 -1.15 -30.45
N GLN A 49 -7.12 -1.48 -29.18
CA GLN A 49 -7.93 -0.95 -28.07
C GLN A 49 -7.59 0.51 -27.81
N THR A 50 -8.55 1.43 -27.69
CA THR A 50 -8.24 2.83 -27.34
C THR A 50 -7.93 2.98 -25.84
N ILE A 51 -7.28 4.09 -25.46
CA ILE A 51 -7.04 4.43 -24.04
C ILE A 51 -8.37 4.47 -23.27
N GLY A 52 -9.41 5.06 -23.86
CA GLY A 52 -10.75 5.10 -23.25
C GLY A 52 -11.31 3.71 -23.00
N GLN A 53 -11.24 2.81 -23.99
CA GLN A 53 -11.71 1.43 -23.86
C GLN A 53 -10.97 0.66 -22.78
N TYR A 54 -9.66 0.88 -22.65
CA TYR A 54 -8.84 0.28 -21.60
C TYR A 54 -9.34 0.71 -20.20
N PHE A 55 -9.58 2.00 -19.97
CA PHE A 55 -10.05 2.51 -18.68
C PHE A 55 -11.52 2.25 -18.39
N THR A 56 -12.32 1.87 -19.38
CA THR A 56 -13.70 1.40 -19.15
C THR A 56 -13.79 -0.10 -18.87
N SER A 57 -12.72 -0.86 -19.07
CA SER A 57 -12.73 -2.31 -18.89
C SER A 57 -12.78 -2.69 -17.40
N THR A 58 -13.69 -3.61 -17.04
CA THR A 58 -13.78 -4.20 -15.69
C THR A 58 -12.45 -4.85 -15.28
N ARG A 59 -11.74 -5.48 -16.22
CA ARG A 59 -10.44 -6.11 -15.96
C ARG A 59 -9.41 -5.09 -15.48
N THR A 60 -9.40 -3.90 -16.08
CA THR A 60 -8.49 -2.80 -15.71
C THR A 60 -8.73 -2.36 -14.27
N TRP A 61 -9.98 -2.14 -13.87
CA TRP A 61 -10.29 -1.75 -12.49
C TRP A 61 -10.08 -2.87 -11.48
N ALA A 62 -10.40 -4.12 -11.83
CA ALA A 62 -10.15 -5.27 -10.97
C ALA A 62 -8.65 -5.44 -10.70
N THR A 63 -7.82 -5.33 -11.74
CA THR A 63 -6.36 -5.40 -11.60
C THR A 63 -5.81 -4.19 -10.85
N PHE A 64 -6.33 -2.97 -11.04
CA PHE A 64 -5.96 -1.80 -10.23
C PHE A 64 -6.15 -2.06 -8.74
N ILE A 65 -7.36 -2.48 -8.36
CA ILE A 65 -7.71 -2.75 -6.96
C ILE A 65 -6.83 -3.86 -6.41
N LEU A 66 -6.58 -4.91 -7.20
CA LEU A 66 -5.72 -6.03 -6.79
C LEU A 66 -4.28 -5.58 -6.54
N HIS A 67 -3.68 -4.82 -7.44
CA HIS A 67 -2.32 -4.30 -7.27
C HIS A 67 -2.22 -3.43 -6.01
N GLY A 68 -3.13 -2.47 -5.84
CA GLY A 68 -3.11 -1.58 -4.68
C GLY A 68 -3.33 -2.33 -3.37
N THR A 69 -4.26 -3.28 -3.35
CA THR A 69 -4.56 -4.05 -2.15
C THR A 69 -3.42 -4.99 -1.79
N LEU A 70 -2.97 -5.85 -2.71
CA LEU A 70 -1.94 -6.85 -2.41
C LEU A 70 -0.60 -6.20 -2.06
N PHE A 71 -0.16 -5.23 -2.86
CA PHE A 71 1.07 -4.51 -2.59
C PHE A 71 0.97 -3.71 -1.28
N GLY A 72 -0.14 -3.00 -1.09
CA GLY A 72 -0.38 -2.20 0.10
C GLY A 72 -0.42 -3.03 1.38
N LEU A 73 -1.08 -4.18 1.37
CA LEU A 73 -1.09 -5.11 2.52
C LEU A 73 0.31 -5.67 2.80
N ALA A 74 1.04 -6.11 1.77
CA ALA A 74 2.37 -6.68 1.92
C ALA A 74 3.36 -5.67 2.49
N VAL A 75 3.50 -4.51 1.84
CA VAL A 75 4.45 -3.47 2.27
C VAL A 75 3.99 -2.80 3.57
N GLY A 76 2.67 -2.62 3.74
CA GLY A 76 2.07 -2.16 4.98
C GLY A 76 2.46 -3.06 6.15
N PHE A 77 2.28 -4.38 6.01
CA PHE A 77 2.64 -5.34 7.05
C PHE A 77 4.14 -5.34 7.37
N LEU A 78 5.00 -5.29 6.34
CA LEU A 78 6.45 -5.19 6.54
C LEU A 78 6.84 -3.92 7.30
N ASN A 79 6.25 -2.77 6.95
CA ASN A 79 6.47 -1.52 7.67
C ASN A 79 5.94 -1.59 9.11
N TRP A 80 4.77 -2.20 9.32
CA TRP A 80 4.22 -2.40 10.66
C TRP A 80 5.18 -3.21 11.54
N ARG A 81 5.71 -4.33 11.02
CA ARG A 81 6.69 -5.17 11.72
C ARG A 81 7.98 -4.42 12.04
N ARG A 82 8.50 -3.62 11.10
CA ARG A 82 9.72 -2.82 11.30
C ARG A 82 9.54 -1.76 12.39
N ASN A 83 8.39 -1.08 12.42
CA ASN A 83 8.11 -0.08 13.45
C ASN A 83 7.83 -0.73 14.82
N GLN A 84 7.17 -1.90 14.89
CA GLN A 84 7.07 -2.70 16.12
C GLN A 84 8.46 -2.98 16.71
N LYS A 85 9.39 -3.48 15.89
CA LYS A 85 10.75 -3.83 16.33
C LYS A 85 11.52 -2.60 16.82
N THR A 86 11.49 -1.51 16.05
CA THR A 86 12.19 -0.26 16.40
C THR A 86 11.67 0.31 17.73
N PHE A 87 10.37 0.26 17.95
CA PHE A 87 9.77 0.72 19.20
C PHE A 87 10.19 -0.13 20.40
N ALA A 88 10.17 -1.46 20.25
CA ALA A 88 10.63 -2.37 21.30
C ALA A 88 12.09 -2.10 21.67
N GLU A 89 12.98 -1.97 20.69
CA GLU A 89 14.40 -1.65 20.90
C GLU A 89 14.59 -0.30 21.61
N SER A 90 13.83 0.74 21.24
CA SER A 90 13.93 2.05 21.88
C SER A 90 13.48 2.04 23.36
N ASN A 91 12.46 1.24 23.69
CA ASN A 91 11.99 1.11 25.07
C ASN A 91 12.94 0.26 25.93
N SER A 92 13.64 -0.71 25.33
CA SER A 92 14.65 -1.52 26.05
C SER A 92 15.91 -0.73 26.38
N ALA A 93 16.25 0.29 25.57
CA ALA A 93 17.44 1.12 25.78
C ALA A 93 17.22 2.28 26.79
N SER A 94 15.97 2.60 27.13
CA SER A 94 15.60 3.63 28.10
C SER A 94 15.39 3.12 29.54
N HIS A 95 15.60 1.81 29.75
CA HIS A 95 15.54 1.13 31.05
C HIS A 95 16.94 0.65 31.44
#